data_AF-A0AA88TDV7-F1
#
_entry.id   AF-A0AA88TDV7-F1
#
_cell.length_a   1.000
_cell.length_b   1.000
_cell.length_c   1.000
_cell.angle_alpha   90.00
_cell.angle_beta   90.00
_cell.angle_gamma   90.00
#
_symmetry.space_group_name_H-M   'P 1'
#
loop_
_entity.id
_entity.type
_entity.pdbx_description
1 polymer ?
#
loop_
_entity_poly.entity_id
_entity_poly.type
_entity_poly.pdbx_seq_one_letter_code
_entity_poly.pdbx_strand_id
1 'polypeptide(L)'
;MKAPRPRLENMQQTFAETYLARAVARTIYARVCESAVRANSTPLTDRRRVMGSITLLLLLLCAHGAAAQHYLRLRPSPSEHLPVPGLIEDPDPENDPREQDLSEKALRKKLGSHFDPGFMSIHLPAQLNASAPPELPRLPMPADLKKLNLTETPYGRRVKVGKKARRKFLQWLWMYTHCPVLYTWKDLGVRFWPRYIKEGNCFSERSCSFPEGMSCKPVKSVTKTFMRWYCQGFLRQKYCTWIPVQYPIISECKCSC
;
A
#
# COMPACT_ATOMS: atom_id res chain seq x y z
N MET A 1 12.72 29.01 24.68
CA MET A 1 13.41 28.16 23.67
C MET A 1 13.20 28.79 22.30
N LYS A 2 14.29 29.11 21.61
CA LYS A 2 14.32 30.02 20.45
C LYS A 2 14.32 29.17 19.18
N ALA A 3 13.31 29.33 18.32
CA ALA A 3 13.23 28.65 17.03
C ALA A 3 14.39 29.06 16.12
N PRO A 4 14.99 28.15 15.33
CA PRO A 4 16.06 28.50 14.41
C PRO A 4 15.50 29.23 13.18
N ARG A 5 16.15 30.32 12.80
CA ARG A 5 15.86 31.06 11.55
C ARG A 5 16.26 30.21 10.34
N PRO A 6 15.42 30.09 9.29
CA PRO A 6 15.83 29.45 8.05
C PRO A 6 16.84 30.33 7.28
N ARG A 7 17.80 29.64 6.67
CA ARG A 7 18.97 30.15 5.94
C ARG A 7 18.54 30.80 4.62
N LEU A 8 18.85 32.09 4.43
CA LEU A 8 18.52 32.89 3.23
C LEU A 8 19.10 32.35 1.90
N GLU A 9 20.12 31.50 1.97
CA GLU A 9 20.81 30.95 0.78
C GLU A 9 19.92 30.00 -0.06
N ASN A 10 18.96 29.30 0.56
CA ASN A 10 18.11 28.33 -0.16
C ASN A 10 17.07 29.01 -1.07
N MET A 11 16.69 30.26 -0.79
CA MET A 11 15.63 30.93 -1.55
C MET A 11 16.15 31.44 -2.90
N GLN A 12 17.38 31.94 -2.97
CA GLN A 12 17.98 32.41 -4.23
C GLN A 12 18.23 31.27 -5.22
N GLN A 13 18.60 30.09 -4.72
CA GLN A 13 18.84 28.91 -5.56
C GLN A 13 17.54 28.40 -6.20
N THR A 14 16.44 28.36 -5.44
CA THR A 14 15.11 28.01 -5.98
C THR A 14 14.56 29.01 -7.01
N PHE A 15 14.89 30.30 -6.87
CA PHE A 15 14.51 31.32 -7.86
C PHE A 15 15.31 31.19 -9.17
N ALA A 16 16.62 30.91 -9.09
CA ALA A 16 17.45 30.68 -10.27
C ALA A 16 17.01 29.43 -11.05
N GLU A 17 16.65 28.35 -10.35
CA GLU A 17 16.20 27.09 -10.95
C GLU A 17 14.82 27.21 -11.61
N THR A 18 13.89 27.95 -10.99
CA THR A 18 12.57 28.24 -11.61
C THR A 18 12.68 29.19 -12.80
N TYR A 19 13.63 30.13 -12.77
CA TYR A 19 13.91 31.03 -13.90
C TYR A 19 14.54 30.27 -15.08
N LEU A 20 15.49 29.36 -14.81
CA LEU A 20 16.08 28.48 -15.81
C LEU A 20 15.04 27.52 -16.41
N ALA A 21 14.17 26.90 -15.60
CA ALA A 21 13.11 26.03 -16.11
C ALA A 21 12.11 26.79 -17.02
N ARG A 22 11.74 28.02 -16.65
CA ARG A 22 10.89 28.89 -17.48
C ARG A 22 11.60 29.36 -18.74
N ALA A 23 12.89 29.66 -18.67
CA ALA A 23 13.70 30.04 -19.82
C ALA A 23 13.82 28.87 -20.81
N VAL A 24 14.12 27.67 -20.32
CA VAL A 24 14.18 26.44 -21.13
C VAL A 24 12.83 26.14 -21.77
N ALA A 25 11.72 26.25 -21.02
CA ALA A 25 10.38 26.06 -21.58
C ALA A 25 10.04 27.09 -22.68
N ARG A 26 10.44 28.35 -22.49
CA ARG A 26 10.28 29.41 -23.51
C ARG A 26 11.15 29.16 -24.74
N THR A 27 12.39 28.71 -24.58
CA THR A 27 13.28 28.38 -25.71
C THR A 27 12.80 27.16 -26.47
N ILE A 28 12.26 26.15 -25.78
CA ILE A 28 11.65 24.97 -26.41
C ILE A 28 10.40 25.39 -27.19
N TYR A 29 9.51 26.18 -26.58
CA TYR A 29 8.31 26.67 -27.26
C TYR A 29 8.66 27.51 -28.50
N ALA A 30 9.65 28.40 -28.39
CA ALA A 30 10.14 29.20 -29.51
C ALA A 30 10.68 28.32 -30.65
N ARG A 31 11.51 27.32 -30.34
CA ARG A 31 12.06 26.40 -31.35
C ARG A 31 10.98 25.52 -32.00
N VAL A 32 9.98 25.06 -31.24
CA VAL A 32 8.83 24.32 -31.80
C VAL A 32 8.01 25.21 -32.73
N CYS A 33 7.74 26.46 -32.33
CA CYS A 33 7.01 27.40 -33.15
C CYS A 33 7.77 27.74 -34.45
N GLU A 34 9.07 27.98 -34.35
CA GLU A 34 9.93 28.29 -35.50
C GLU A 34 10.04 27.09 -36.46
N SER A 35 10.10 25.86 -35.95
CA SER A 35 10.08 24.64 -36.76
C SER A 35 8.72 24.41 -37.45
N ALA A 36 7.61 24.73 -36.77
CA ALA A 36 6.27 24.63 -37.34
C ALA A 36 6.04 25.66 -38.47
N VAL A 37 6.57 26.87 -38.32
CA VAL A 37 6.51 27.92 -39.36
C VAL A 37 7.33 27.50 -40.58
N ARG A 38 8.52 26.92 -40.38
CA ARG A 38 9.40 26.46 -41.46
C ARG A 38 8.85 25.24 -42.21
N ALA A 39 8.00 24.43 -41.57
CA ALA A 39 7.31 23.29 -42.19
C ALA A 39 6.12 23.68 -43.10
N ASN A 40 5.71 24.96 -43.08
CA ASN A 40 4.60 25.46 -43.91
C ASN A 40 5.05 26.06 -45.25
N SER A 41 6.37 26.15 -45.49
CA SER A 41 6.98 26.74 -46.68
C SER A 41 7.76 25.75 -47.57
N THR A 42 7.68 24.44 -47.30
CA THR A 42 8.41 23.39 -48.04
C THR A 42 7.48 22.41 -48.80
N PRO A 43 7.93 21.86 -49.94
CA PRO A 43 7.13 20.96 -50.77
C PRO A 43 6.75 19.62 -50.08
N LEU A 44 5.60 19.07 -50.47
CA LEU A 44 4.85 17.99 -49.80
C LEU A 44 5.63 16.69 -49.48
N THR A 45 6.73 16.39 -50.17
CA THR A 45 7.53 15.18 -49.96
C THR A 45 8.38 15.19 -48.69
N ASP A 46 8.69 16.36 -48.13
CA ASP A 46 9.50 16.50 -46.90
C ASP A 46 8.65 16.59 -45.62
N ARG A 47 7.34 16.82 -45.78
CA ARG A 47 6.37 17.00 -44.68
C ARG A 47 6.22 15.74 -43.82
N ARG A 48 6.32 14.55 -44.41
CA ARG A 48 6.25 13.26 -43.69
C ARG A 48 7.48 12.98 -42.82
N ARG A 49 8.68 13.37 -43.28
CA ARG A 49 9.91 13.25 -42.48
C ARG A 49 9.89 14.21 -41.31
N VAL A 50 9.47 15.46 -41.53
CA VAL A 50 9.34 16.47 -40.48
C VAL A 50 8.29 16.07 -39.44
N MET A 51 7.12 15.56 -39.87
CA MET A 51 6.09 15.05 -38.95
C MET A 51 6.57 13.85 -38.13
N GLY A 52 7.31 12.92 -38.76
CA GLY A 52 7.91 11.75 -38.09
C GLY A 52 8.92 12.14 -37.02
N SER A 53 9.79 13.12 -37.31
CA SER A 53 10.75 13.65 -36.35
C SER A 53 10.07 14.36 -35.18
N ILE A 54 8.99 15.12 -35.43
CA ILE A 54 8.21 15.80 -34.38
C ILE A 54 7.48 14.79 -33.48
N THR A 55 6.89 13.73 -34.06
CA THR A 55 6.23 12.67 -33.27
C THR A 55 7.24 11.90 -32.43
N LEU A 56 8.42 11.57 -32.98
CA LEU A 56 9.49 10.92 -32.21
C LEU A 56 9.98 11.81 -31.06
N LEU A 57 10.14 13.12 -31.30
CA LEU A 57 10.54 14.08 -30.27
C LEU A 57 9.48 14.19 -29.17
N LEU A 58 8.20 14.22 -29.53
CA LEU A 58 7.08 14.25 -28.57
C LEU A 58 7.00 12.96 -27.76
N LEU A 59 7.19 11.79 -28.37
CA LEU A 59 7.22 10.51 -27.67
C LEU A 59 8.39 10.43 -26.67
N LEU A 60 9.58 10.90 -27.06
CA LEU A 60 10.74 10.99 -26.16
C LEU A 60 10.50 12.00 -25.03
N LEU A 61 9.83 13.12 -25.29
CA LEU A 61 9.45 14.10 -24.26
C LEU A 61 8.40 13.54 -23.28
N CYS A 62 7.40 12.81 -23.77
CA CYS A 62 6.39 12.14 -22.94
C CYS A 62 7.01 11.03 -22.06
N ALA A 63 7.95 10.25 -22.60
CA ALA A 63 8.65 9.22 -21.85
C ALA A 63 9.51 9.79 -20.72
N HIS A 64 10.20 10.92 -20.95
CA HIS A 64 10.96 11.59 -19.90
C HIS A 64 10.07 12.31 -18.86
N GLY A 65 8.91 12.82 -19.26
CA GLY A 65 7.95 13.46 -18.35
C GLY A 65 7.34 12.51 -17.32
N ALA A 66 7.11 11.24 -17.69
CA ALA A 66 6.58 10.22 -16.77
C ALA A 66 7.62 9.81 -15.71
N ALA A 67 8.91 9.78 -16.06
CA ALA A 67 9.99 9.46 -15.12
C ALA A 67 10.35 10.62 -14.17
N ALA A 68 10.10 11.86 -14.57
CA ALA A 68 10.49 13.06 -13.81
C ALA A 68 9.62 13.34 -12.57
N GLN A 69 8.42 12.73 -12.44
CA GLN A 69 7.55 12.98 -11.28
C GLN A 69 8.13 12.50 -9.94
N HIS A 70 9.09 11.56 -9.95
CA HIS A 70 9.74 11.08 -8.73
C HIS A 70 11.00 11.87 -8.33
N TYR A 71 11.53 12.71 -9.22
CA TYR A 71 12.74 13.50 -8.95
C TYR A 71 12.44 14.75 -8.10
N LEU A 72 11.24 15.30 -8.21
CA LEU A 72 10.76 16.40 -7.37
C LEU A 72 9.85 15.79 -6.30
N ARG A 73 10.40 15.44 -5.13
CA ARG A 73 9.64 14.94 -3.95
C ARG A 73 8.69 16.00 -3.36
N LEU A 74 7.73 16.48 -4.17
CA LEU A 74 6.74 17.48 -3.78
C LEU A 74 5.62 16.89 -2.91
N ARG A 75 5.48 15.55 -2.90
CA ARG A 75 4.57 14.80 -2.02
C ARG A 75 5.31 13.65 -1.35
N PRO A 76 4.92 13.27 -0.13
CA PRO A 76 5.45 12.07 0.52
C PRO A 76 5.04 10.81 -0.25
N SER A 77 5.93 9.82 -0.26
CA SER A 77 5.59 8.48 -0.77
C SER A 77 4.67 7.77 0.23
N PRO A 78 3.64 7.03 -0.23
CA PRO A 78 2.87 6.17 0.65
C PRO A 78 3.76 5.11 1.29
N SER A 79 3.36 4.66 2.47
CA SER A 79 4.02 3.59 3.22
C SER A 79 3.24 2.29 3.06
N GLU A 80 3.98 1.19 2.92
CA GLU A 80 3.45 -0.17 2.86
C GLU A 80 3.44 -0.84 4.26
N HIS A 81 3.61 -0.06 5.34
CA HIS A 81 3.61 -0.59 6.70
C HIS A 81 2.19 -1.02 7.13
N LEU A 82 2.11 -2.23 7.68
CA LEU A 82 0.88 -2.84 8.17
C LEU A 82 1.02 -3.16 9.67
N PRO A 83 -0.08 -3.18 10.45
CA PRO A 83 -1.47 -2.88 10.05
C PRO A 83 -1.71 -1.39 9.79
N VAL A 84 -2.75 -1.06 9.01
CA VAL A 84 -3.11 0.32 8.71
C VAL A 84 -3.73 0.96 9.97
N PRO A 85 -3.17 2.08 10.46
CA PRO A 85 -3.74 2.81 11.58
C PRO A 85 -5.17 3.29 11.27
N GLY A 86 -5.98 3.45 12.32
CA GLY A 86 -7.30 4.09 12.18
C GLY A 86 -7.15 5.49 11.60
N LEU A 87 -8.00 5.84 10.64
CA LEU A 87 -8.06 7.19 10.09
C LEU A 87 -8.60 8.13 11.16
N ILE A 88 -7.92 9.27 11.34
CA ILE A 88 -8.40 10.36 12.19
C ILE A 88 -9.42 11.13 11.36
N GLU A 89 -10.69 10.95 11.71
CA GLU A 89 -11.83 11.55 11.03
C GLU A 89 -12.20 12.89 11.64
N ASP A 90 -12.65 13.83 10.81
CA ASP A 90 -13.24 15.08 11.28
C ASP A 90 -14.51 14.77 12.11
N PRO A 91 -14.64 15.29 13.33
CA PRO A 91 -15.79 14.99 14.20
C PRO A 91 -17.11 15.64 13.76
N ASP A 92 -17.11 16.54 12.77
CA ASP A 92 -18.32 17.22 12.29
C ASP A 92 -19.33 16.24 11.65
N PRO A 93 -20.55 16.10 12.20
CA PRO A 93 -21.60 15.23 11.67
C PRO A 93 -22.07 15.60 10.26
N GLU A 94 -21.83 16.82 9.78
CA GLU A 94 -22.18 17.21 8.40
C GLU A 94 -21.44 16.35 7.36
N ASN A 95 -20.29 15.81 7.73
CA ASN A 95 -19.49 14.95 6.86
C ASN A 95 -19.94 13.48 6.90
N ASP A 96 -20.98 13.14 7.68
CA ASP A 96 -21.49 11.78 7.79
C ASP A 96 -22.62 11.51 6.78
N PRO A 97 -22.75 10.26 6.29
CA PRO A 97 -23.85 9.89 5.42
C PRO A 97 -25.18 9.92 6.18
N ARG A 98 -26.24 10.38 5.50
CA ARG A 98 -27.61 10.34 6.04
C ARG A 98 -28.21 8.94 5.89
N GLU A 99 -29.31 8.66 6.59
CA GLU A 99 -30.00 7.36 6.51
C GLU A 99 -30.40 6.97 5.07
N GLN A 100 -30.87 7.94 4.28
CA GLN A 100 -31.22 7.73 2.87
C GLN A 100 -30.02 7.30 2.00
N ASP A 101 -28.81 7.74 2.38
CA ASP A 101 -27.56 7.45 1.68
C ASP A 101 -26.97 6.09 2.11
N LEU A 102 -27.53 5.46 3.16
CA LEU A 102 -27.12 4.18 3.76
C LEU A 102 -27.99 2.99 3.33
N SER A 103 -28.65 3.09 2.18
CA SER A 103 -29.45 1.98 1.65
C SER A 103 -28.58 0.74 1.37
N GLU A 104 -28.71 -0.31 2.19
CA GLU A 104 -27.96 -1.56 2.05
C GLU A 104 -28.07 -2.13 0.64
N LYS A 105 -29.28 -2.19 0.07
CA LYS A 105 -29.53 -2.74 -1.27
C LYS A 105 -28.76 -1.98 -2.35
N ALA A 106 -28.72 -0.64 -2.26
CA ALA A 106 -28.01 0.19 -3.23
C ALA A 106 -26.50 0.04 -3.10
N LEU A 107 -25.97 0.06 -1.87
CA LEU A 107 -24.53 -0.06 -1.61
C LEU A 107 -24.00 -1.44 -1.94
N ARG A 108 -24.78 -2.49 -1.65
CA ARG A 108 -24.46 -3.86 -2.03
C ARG A 108 -24.44 -4.05 -3.54
N LYS A 109 -25.39 -3.45 -4.26
CA LYS A 109 -25.37 -3.41 -5.73
C LYS A 109 -24.15 -2.66 -6.26
N LYS A 110 -23.76 -1.55 -5.63
CA LYS A 110 -22.60 -0.74 -6.03
C LYS A 110 -21.27 -1.47 -5.79
N LEU A 111 -21.17 -2.21 -4.69
CA LEU A 111 -19.98 -2.99 -4.33
C LEU A 111 -19.85 -4.27 -5.17
N GLY A 112 -20.98 -4.86 -5.56
CA GLY A 112 -21.04 -5.99 -6.46
C GLY A 112 -20.30 -7.22 -5.91
N SER A 113 -19.41 -7.79 -6.72
CA SER A 113 -18.65 -9.00 -6.39
C SER A 113 -17.53 -8.78 -5.37
N HIS A 114 -17.24 -7.53 -4.99
CA HIS A 114 -16.21 -7.25 -3.99
C HIS A 114 -16.68 -7.50 -2.56
N PHE A 115 -18.00 -7.67 -2.34
CA PHE A 115 -18.53 -7.99 -1.03
C PHE A 115 -18.14 -9.42 -0.63
N ASP A 116 -17.34 -9.52 0.44
CA ASP A 116 -16.86 -10.78 0.99
C ASP A 116 -17.40 -10.98 2.42
N PRO A 117 -18.40 -11.85 2.64
CA PRO A 117 -18.98 -12.05 3.97
C PRO A 117 -18.00 -12.68 4.98
N GLY A 118 -16.90 -13.28 4.52
CA GLY A 118 -15.86 -13.82 5.41
C GLY A 118 -14.99 -12.73 6.05
N PHE A 119 -14.90 -11.56 5.41
CA PHE A 119 -14.05 -10.44 5.83
C PHE A 119 -14.81 -9.14 6.08
N MET A 120 -16.09 -9.06 5.72
CA MET A 120 -16.90 -7.84 5.80
C MET A 120 -18.26 -8.14 6.42
N SER A 121 -18.73 -7.24 7.26
CA SER A 121 -20.07 -7.31 7.85
C SER A 121 -20.68 -5.93 7.99
N ILE A 122 -21.99 -5.85 7.76
CA ILE A 122 -22.78 -4.61 7.92
C ILE A 122 -23.11 -4.40 9.40
N HIS A 123 -23.47 -5.48 10.10
CA HIS A 123 -23.74 -5.49 11.53
C HIS A 123 -22.56 -6.04 12.31
N LEU A 124 -22.46 -5.69 13.59
CA LEU A 124 -21.42 -6.26 14.45
C LEU A 124 -21.62 -7.78 14.46
N PRO A 125 -20.67 -8.56 13.94
CA PRO A 125 -20.79 -10.01 13.98
C PRO A 125 -20.73 -10.44 15.43
N ALA A 126 -21.71 -11.26 15.84
CA ALA A 126 -21.63 -11.92 17.14
C ALA A 126 -20.28 -12.63 17.20
N GLN A 127 -19.45 -12.29 18.19
CA GLN A 127 -18.17 -12.96 18.40
C GLN A 127 -18.47 -14.46 18.42
N LEU A 128 -18.06 -15.18 17.37
CA LEU A 128 -18.07 -16.63 17.38
C LEU A 128 -17.11 -17.02 18.48
N ASN A 129 -17.67 -17.31 19.64
CA ASN A 129 -17.12 -17.97 20.81
C ASN A 129 -15.59 -18.00 20.80
N ALA A 130 -14.98 -17.16 21.65
CA ALA A 130 -13.55 -17.14 21.97
C ALA A 130 -12.97 -18.49 22.48
N SER A 131 -13.72 -19.59 22.35
CA SER A 131 -13.35 -20.96 22.64
C SER A 131 -12.97 -21.76 21.38
N ALA A 132 -13.06 -21.21 20.17
CA ALA A 132 -12.40 -21.84 19.03
C ALA A 132 -10.89 -21.63 19.18
N PRO A 133 -10.08 -22.70 19.39
CA PRO A 133 -8.63 -22.56 19.31
C PRO A 133 -8.31 -21.86 18.00
N PRO A 134 -7.35 -20.92 17.94
CA PRO A 134 -6.89 -20.41 16.66
C PRO A 134 -6.64 -21.64 15.80
N GLU A 135 -7.42 -21.81 14.73
CA GLU A 135 -7.21 -22.91 13.79
C GLU A 135 -5.79 -22.72 13.32
N LEU A 136 -4.85 -23.45 13.93
CA LEU A 136 -3.51 -23.56 13.43
C LEU A 136 -3.75 -24.13 12.04
N PRO A 137 -3.58 -23.31 10.98
CA PRO A 137 -3.70 -23.88 9.67
C PRO A 137 -2.65 -24.99 9.67
N ARG A 138 -3.02 -26.18 9.17
CA ARG A 138 -2.09 -27.31 8.99
C ARG A 138 -1.12 -26.93 7.88
N LEU A 139 -0.39 -25.83 8.06
CA LEU A 139 0.52 -25.29 7.08
C LEU A 139 1.62 -26.33 6.91
N PRO A 140 2.03 -26.62 5.69
CA PRO A 140 3.17 -27.49 5.49
C PRO A 140 4.40 -26.85 6.12
N MET A 141 5.19 -27.64 6.84
CA MET A 141 6.46 -27.19 7.39
C MET A 141 7.32 -26.55 6.26
N PRO A 142 7.86 -25.32 6.49
CA PRO A 142 8.70 -24.62 5.53
C PRO A 142 9.86 -25.48 5.01
N ALA A 143 10.21 -25.31 3.73
CA ALA A 143 11.30 -26.06 3.10
C ALA A 143 12.65 -25.84 3.81
N ASP A 144 12.88 -24.63 4.33
CA ASP A 144 14.12 -24.28 5.02
C ASP A 144 14.27 -25.09 6.32
N LEU A 145 13.19 -25.24 7.10
CA LEU A 145 13.18 -26.08 8.31
C LEU A 145 13.38 -27.57 7.97
N LYS A 146 12.81 -28.06 6.86
CA LYS A 146 12.99 -29.46 6.43
C LYS A 146 14.46 -29.77 6.06
N LYS A 147 15.16 -28.77 5.52
CA LYS A 147 16.56 -28.88 5.05
C LYS A 147 17.60 -28.73 6.17
N LEU A 148 17.19 -28.35 7.38
CA LEU A 148 18.12 -28.23 8.52
C LEU A 148 18.83 -29.56 8.83
N ASN A 149 20.16 -29.53 8.76
CA ASN A 149 21.04 -30.65 9.08
C ASN A 149 21.50 -30.56 10.53
N LEU A 150 20.82 -31.29 11.42
CA LEU A 150 21.17 -31.35 12.86
C LEU A 150 22.33 -32.31 13.16
N THR A 151 22.98 -32.84 12.12
CA THR A 151 24.04 -33.85 12.23
C THR A 151 25.42 -33.25 12.40
N GLU A 152 25.59 -31.97 12.15
CA GLU A 152 26.87 -31.27 12.18
C GLU A 152 26.79 -30.12 13.19
N THR A 153 27.69 -30.13 14.17
CA THR A 153 27.79 -29.04 15.14
C THR A 153 28.59 -27.89 14.56
N PRO A 154 28.50 -26.67 15.15
CA PRO A 154 29.32 -25.53 14.74
C PRO A 154 30.83 -25.79 14.79
N TYR A 155 31.26 -26.83 15.52
CA TYR A 155 32.65 -27.25 15.68
C TYR A 155 33.05 -28.42 14.77
N GLY A 156 32.25 -28.73 13.73
CA GLY A 156 32.52 -29.81 12.76
C GLY A 156 32.38 -31.23 13.32
N ARG A 157 31.85 -31.39 14.54
CA ARG A 157 31.68 -32.71 15.17
C ARG A 157 30.36 -33.32 14.71
N ARG A 158 30.42 -34.52 14.12
CA ARG A 158 29.21 -35.23 13.69
C ARG A 158 28.46 -35.79 14.89
N VAL A 159 27.20 -35.37 15.05
CA VAL A 159 26.29 -35.89 16.08
C VAL A 159 25.25 -36.79 15.42
N LYS A 160 25.14 -38.03 15.91
CA LYS A 160 24.13 -38.98 15.44
C LYS A 160 22.78 -38.65 16.08
N VAL A 161 21.99 -37.80 15.43
CA VAL A 161 20.60 -37.56 15.82
C VAL A 161 19.70 -38.62 15.20
N GLY A 162 18.98 -39.40 16.02
CA GLY A 162 18.03 -40.39 15.52
C GLY A 162 16.93 -39.75 14.66
N LYS A 163 16.46 -40.43 13.61
CA LYS A 163 15.42 -39.92 12.69
C LYS A 163 14.16 -39.41 13.42
N LYS A 164 13.73 -40.12 14.47
CA LYS A 164 12.57 -39.74 15.31
C LYS A 164 12.83 -38.46 16.11
N ALA A 165 14.01 -38.34 16.73
CA ALA A 165 14.41 -37.17 17.49
C ALA A 165 14.51 -35.93 16.58
N ARG A 166 15.14 -36.08 15.40
CA ARG A 166 15.19 -35.03 14.37
C ARG A 166 13.79 -34.55 13.98
N ARG A 167 12.87 -35.48 13.69
CA ARG A 167 11.49 -35.11 13.33
C ARG A 167 10.77 -34.36 14.45
N LYS A 168 10.92 -34.81 15.70
CA LYS A 168 10.30 -34.16 16.87
C LYS A 168 10.88 -32.77 17.14
N PHE A 169 12.20 -32.62 17.02
CA PHE A 169 12.86 -31.33 17.15
C PHE A 169 12.42 -30.33 16.07
N LEU A 170 12.41 -30.74 14.81
CA LEU A 170 11.94 -29.88 13.71
C LEU A 170 10.46 -29.50 13.87
N GLN A 171 9.63 -30.42 14.38
CA GLN A 171 8.23 -30.13 14.69
C GLN A 171 8.11 -29.10 15.81
N TRP A 172 8.90 -29.24 16.89
CA TRP A 172 8.93 -28.28 17.99
C TRP A 172 9.42 -26.90 17.52
N LEU A 173 10.52 -26.85 16.77
CA LEU A 173 11.07 -25.61 16.23
C LEU A 173 10.06 -24.92 15.34
N TRP A 174 9.37 -25.66 14.46
CA TRP A 174 8.32 -25.10 13.62
C TRP A 174 7.18 -24.50 14.44
N MET A 175 6.68 -25.18 15.48
CA MET A 175 5.64 -24.64 16.36
C MET A 175 6.08 -23.38 17.13
N TYR A 176 7.37 -23.31 17.47
CA TYR A 176 7.98 -22.17 18.16
C TYR A 176 8.14 -20.96 17.24
N THR A 177 8.67 -21.17 16.03
CA THR A 177 8.95 -20.10 15.06
C THR A 177 7.75 -19.72 14.19
N HIS A 178 6.64 -20.46 14.27
CA HIS A 178 5.44 -20.20 13.47
C HIS A 178 4.71 -18.96 13.97
N CYS A 179 4.40 -18.06 13.02
CA CYS A 179 3.69 -16.81 13.23
C CYS A 179 2.27 -16.92 12.67
N PRO A 180 1.26 -17.23 13.50
CA PRO A 180 -0.13 -17.25 13.06
C PRO A 180 -0.65 -15.82 12.82
N VAL A 181 -1.61 -15.70 11.91
CA VAL A 181 -2.42 -14.48 11.74
C VAL A 181 -3.65 -14.60 12.63
N LEU A 182 -3.84 -13.62 13.51
CA LEU A 182 -5.01 -13.52 14.38
C LEU A 182 -6.04 -12.60 13.73
N TYR A 183 -7.21 -13.13 13.43
CA TYR A 183 -8.29 -12.34 12.83
C TYR A 183 -9.19 -11.73 13.90
N THR A 184 -9.39 -10.42 13.84
CA THR A 184 -10.26 -9.68 14.74
C THR A 184 -11.20 -8.78 13.96
N TRP A 185 -12.42 -8.59 14.46
CA TRP A 185 -13.38 -7.67 13.86
C TRP A 185 -13.13 -6.26 14.37
N LYS A 186 -12.98 -5.32 13.43
CA LYS A 186 -12.75 -3.90 13.67
C LYS A 186 -13.89 -3.08 13.08
N ASP A 187 -14.26 -2.03 13.80
CA ASP A 187 -15.19 -1.02 13.34
C ASP A 187 -14.42 0.11 12.64
N LEU A 188 -14.75 0.38 11.37
CA LEU A 188 -14.18 1.49 10.61
C LEU A 188 -14.98 2.78 10.77
N GLY A 189 -16.22 2.70 11.28
CA GLY A 189 -17.13 3.83 11.44
C GLY A 189 -18.16 4.01 10.33
N VAL A 190 -19.04 4.99 10.49
CA VAL A 190 -20.22 5.22 9.63
C VAL A 190 -19.88 5.71 8.22
N ARG A 191 -18.68 6.27 8.02
CA ARG A 191 -18.18 6.72 6.72
C ARG A 191 -17.66 5.58 5.85
N PHE A 192 -17.73 4.34 6.34
CA PHE A 192 -17.35 3.16 5.58
C PHE A 192 -18.50 2.17 5.50
N TRP A 193 -18.61 1.53 4.34
CA TRP A 193 -19.61 0.50 4.10
C TRP A 193 -18.99 -0.67 3.31
N PRO A 194 -19.07 -1.92 3.80
CA PRO A 194 -19.60 -2.35 5.10
C PRO A 194 -18.77 -1.82 6.29
N ARG A 195 -19.43 -1.55 7.42
CA ARG A 195 -18.84 -0.88 8.60
C ARG A 195 -17.80 -1.73 9.32
N TYR A 196 -18.06 -3.03 9.45
CA TYR A 196 -17.20 -3.95 10.20
C TYR A 196 -16.34 -4.77 9.25
N ILE A 197 -15.04 -4.83 9.54
CA ILE A 197 -14.06 -5.56 8.74
C ILE A 197 -13.28 -6.54 9.63
N LYS A 198 -12.96 -7.71 9.07
CA LYS A 198 -12.12 -8.70 9.73
C LYS A 198 -10.67 -8.45 9.38
N GLU A 199 -9.95 -7.72 10.23
CA GLU A 199 -8.53 -7.47 10.04
C GLU A 199 -7.66 -8.59 10.62
N GLY A 200 -6.55 -8.89 9.95
CA GLY A 200 -5.53 -9.80 10.46
C GLY A 200 -4.48 -9.04 11.26
N ASN A 201 -4.03 -9.60 12.37
CA ASN A 201 -2.93 -9.09 13.18
C ASN A 201 -1.87 -10.18 13.40
N CYS A 202 -0.59 -9.80 13.47
CA CYS A 202 0.48 -10.74 13.79
C CYS A 202 0.70 -10.82 15.30
N PHE A 203 0.88 -12.02 15.84
CA PHE A 203 1.14 -12.21 17.26
C PHE A 203 2.58 -11.79 17.61
N SER A 204 2.76 -10.64 18.26
CA SER A 204 4.08 -10.04 18.54
C SER A 204 4.52 -10.07 20.01
N GLU A 205 3.73 -10.66 20.91
CA GLU A 205 4.04 -10.68 22.36
C GLU A 205 5.21 -11.58 22.73
N ARG A 206 5.60 -12.52 21.85
CA ARG A 206 6.72 -13.45 22.07
C ARG A 206 7.76 -13.35 20.97
N SER A 207 9.01 -13.63 21.33
CA SER A 207 10.08 -13.87 20.36
C SER A 207 9.77 -15.12 19.52
N CYS A 208 9.85 -15.00 18.19
CA CYS A 208 9.67 -16.12 17.26
C CYS A 208 11.00 -16.78 16.86
N SER A 209 12.13 -16.31 17.41
CA SER A 209 13.48 -16.84 17.14
C SER A 209 14.13 -17.45 18.36
N PHE A 210 15.12 -18.31 18.10
CA PHE A 210 16.05 -18.82 19.09
C PHE A 210 17.50 -18.54 18.61
N PRO A 211 18.31 -17.76 19.35
CA PRO A 211 17.98 -17.04 20.58
C PRO A 211 16.92 -15.94 20.35
N GLU A 212 16.36 -15.43 21.45
CA GLU A 212 15.32 -14.40 21.42
C GLU A 212 15.82 -13.11 20.75
N GLY A 213 14.93 -12.41 20.03
CA GLY A 213 15.26 -11.14 19.36
C GLY A 213 14.42 -10.81 18.12
N MET A 214 13.80 -11.80 17.46
CA MET A 214 12.93 -11.58 16.31
C MET A 214 11.45 -11.62 16.71
N SER A 215 10.61 -10.86 16.01
CA SER A 215 9.16 -10.79 16.24
C SER A 215 8.37 -11.17 14.99
N CYS A 216 7.12 -11.58 15.16
CA CYS A 216 6.26 -11.87 14.01
C CYS A 216 5.79 -10.56 13.37
N LYS A 217 6.14 -10.35 12.10
CA LYS A 217 5.73 -9.18 11.30
C LYS A 217 4.92 -9.60 10.08
N PRO A 218 4.05 -8.72 9.56
CA PRO A 218 3.30 -8.98 8.34
C PRO A 218 4.22 -9.04 7.13
N VAL A 219 4.00 -10.04 6.26
CA VAL A 219 4.78 -10.22 5.02
C VAL A 219 3.90 -10.18 3.78
N LYS A 220 2.66 -10.63 3.88
CA LYS A 220 1.70 -10.53 2.78
C LYS A 220 0.39 -9.93 3.26
N SER A 221 -0.24 -9.21 2.35
CA SER A 221 -1.58 -8.67 2.51
C SER A 221 -2.42 -8.95 1.28
N VAL A 222 -3.72 -9.09 1.50
CA VAL A 222 -4.74 -9.15 0.45
C VAL A 222 -5.55 -7.86 0.53
N THR A 223 -5.70 -7.19 -0.60
CA THR A 223 -6.53 -5.99 -0.67
C THR A 223 -8.01 -6.35 -0.78
N LYS A 224 -8.83 -5.66 -0.01
CA LYS A 224 -10.28 -5.74 -0.08
C LYS A 224 -10.84 -4.38 -0.50
N THR A 225 -11.89 -4.40 -1.31
CA THR A 225 -12.56 -3.19 -1.79
C THR A 225 -13.83 -2.97 -0.98
N PHE A 226 -14.07 -1.74 -0.55
CA PHE A 226 -15.26 -1.32 0.19
C PHE A 226 -15.59 0.11 -0.21
N MET A 227 -16.70 0.63 0.30
CA MET A 227 -17.18 1.98 -0.03
C MET A 227 -16.77 2.94 1.08
N ARG A 228 -16.23 4.09 0.68
CA ARG A 228 -15.94 5.24 1.53
C ARG A 228 -16.90 6.38 1.21
N TRP A 229 -17.50 6.97 2.22
CA TRP A 229 -18.23 8.22 2.11
C TRP A 229 -17.22 9.36 1.98
N TYR A 230 -17.25 10.03 0.83
CA TYR A 230 -16.33 11.09 0.50
C TYR A 230 -17.10 12.34 0.10
N CYS A 231 -16.87 13.42 0.84
CA CYS A 231 -17.42 14.74 0.60
C CYS A 231 -16.37 15.62 -0.08
N GLN A 232 -16.74 16.22 -1.20
CA GLN A 232 -15.91 17.18 -1.93
C GLN A 232 -16.65 18.50 -2.09
N GLY A 233 -15.91 19.60 -2.14
CA GLY A 233 -16.45 20.95 -2.29
C GLY A 233 -16.19 21.83 -1.07
N PHE A 234 -16.48 23.12 -1.22
CA PHE A 234 -16.37 24.11 -0.16
C PHE A 234 -17.75 24.36 0.45
N LEU A 235 -17.87 24.28 1.77
CA LEU A 235 -19.04 24.60 2.63
C LEU A 235 -20.42 24.67 1.95
N ARG A 236 -20.69 25.68 1.10
CA ARG A 236 -21.98 25.88 0.42
C ARG A 236 -22.29 24.96 -0.76
N GLN A 237 -21.31 24.23 -1.29
CA GLN A 237 -21.46 23.28 -2.39
C GLN A 237 -20.73 21.96 -2.07
N LYS A 238 -20.93 21.44 -0.85
CA LYS A 238 -20.46 20.10 -0.50
C LYS A 238 -21.35 19.07 -1.19
N TYR A 239 -20.74 18.18 -1.97
CA TYR A 239 -21.39 16.98 -2.49
C TYR A 239 -20.68 15.75 -1.95
N CYS A 240 -21.46 14.83 -1.43
CA CYS A 240 -20.95 13.62 -0.80
C CYS A 240 -21.42 12.39 -1.57
N THR A 241 -20.51 11.45 -1.78
CA THR A 241 -20.80 10.23 -2.53
C THR A 241 -20.00 9.05 -2.00
N TRP A 242 -20.52 7.85 -2.23
CA TRP A 242 -19.78 6.61 -1.97
C TRP A 242 -18.77 6.34 -3.07
N ILE A 243 -17.50 6.19 -2.72
CA ILE A 243 -16.42 5.83 -3.65
C ILE A 243 -15.80 4.48 -3.27
N PRO A 244 -15.41 3.65 -4.25
CA PRO A 244 -14.67 2.42 -3.95
C PRO A 244 -13.25 2.76 -3.50
N VAL A 245 -12.80 2.12 -2.43
CA VAL A 245 -11.44 2.25 -1.87
C VAL A 245 -10.88 0.88 -1.55
N GLN A 246 -9.55 0.76 -1.59
CA GLN A 246 -8.83 -0.49 -1.31
C GLN A 246 -8.20 -0.43 0.09
N TYR A 247 -8.33 -1.52 0.84
CA TYR A 247 -7.78 -1.66 2.20
C TYR A 247 -7.03 -2.97 2.31
N PRO A 248 -5.73 -2.93 2.65
CA PRO A 248 -4.93 -4.12 2.80
C PRO A 248 -5.26 -4.83 4.13
N ILE A 249 -5.54 -6.12 4.06
CA ILE A 249 -5.71 -7.01 5.21
C ILE A 249 -4.54 -7.97 5.27
N ILE A 250 -3.92 -8.14 6.44
CA ILE A 250 -2.81 -9.08 6.63
C ILE A 250 -3.29 -10.52 6.38
N SER A 251 -2.57 -11.24 5.52
CA SER A 251 -2.86 -12.64 5.18
C SER A 251 -1.76 -13.61 5.61
N GLU A 252 -0.52 -13.15 5.74
CA GLU A 252 0.60 -13.98 6.20
C GLU A 252 1.56 -13.18 7.09
N CYS A 253 2.00 -13.82 8.18
CA CYS A 253 3.04 -13.31 9.08
C CYS A 253 4.30 -14.17 8.99
N LYS A 254 5.48 -13.55 9.16
CA LYS A 254 6.77 -14.25 9.23
C LYS A 254 7.59 -13.70 10.38
N CYS A 255 8.48 -14.54 10.89
CA CYS A 255 9.48 -14.12 11.87
C CYS A 255 10.54 -13.21 11.21
N SER A 256 10.70 -11.98 11.69
CA SER A 256 11.71 -11.02 11.21
C SER A 256 12.21 -10.08 12.32
N CYS A 257 13.33 -9.41 12.06
CA CYS A 257 13.91 -8.39 12.93
C CYS A 257 13.22 -7.04 12.75
#